data_AF-A0AAU9JGD9-F1
#
_entry.id   AF-A0AAU9JGD9-F1
#
_cell.length_a   1.000
_cell.length_b   1.000
_cell.length_c   1.000
_cell.angle_alpha   90.00
_cell.angle_beta   90.00
_cell.angle_gamma   90.00
#
_symmetry.space_group_name_H-M   'P 1'
#
loop_
_entity.id
_entity.type
_entity.pdbx_description
1 polymer ?
#
loop_
_entity_poly.entity_id
_entity_poly.type
_entity_poly.pdbx_seq_one_letter_code
_entity_poly.pdbx_strand_id
1 'polypeptide(L)'
;MTEEMLESTYGKGYKMLQKCGFKVGQGLGINHQGTTELINLARRKKNEGLSFSKPEIIPLEKPSEYKNLPEWLFSNSYPKKKRKLSPECIKSELRKLMETDPMLLEKVALMKQTYEETITNQEVSGNSWDYLNVSYENTRYTVIGAERKIQIQTDFLVSLAYEEKQVKINLDSLEKEKEEISQLEKFMKNKIYDLKNNDLLLENLKEIEENFPKLWADMRLKERYGIPLCKKYFSSVYKNWIFENEPMKGYSQMKIWKEWVGEDFEESIGDWEVGIMRFLNGRWKIKEENGKNVDYLEKWMSILPENTKEKVKRWLLNIFTKEFEKWEPRQDRIPIHTWVHPWLPLVDLSSLWPTLVRKLSLALQDWHPQDPSAKIVLSPWKPVLGSFWTKMMIRYILPKLVFILQELPFDLTNQDIEPLTWVMSWKELISDEQLSKALETEFYPRWKAALRKWVENAEDDDMENISIWYEEWQKIIPKTLLDLENAFNN
;
A
#
# COMPACT_ATOMS: atom_id res chain seq x y z
N MET A 1 -46.52 30.03 25.13
CA MET A 1 -46.00 31.37 24.76
C MET A 1 -46.61 31.68 23.39
N THR A 2 -47.34 32.78 23.25
CA THR A 2 -48.05 33.13 21.98
C THR A 2 -47.09 33.82 21.01
N GLU A 3 -47.39 33.73 19.71
CA GLU A 3 -46.55 34.25 18.62
C GLU A 3 -46.33 35.77 18.71
N GLU A 4 -47.35 36.53 19.12
CA GLU A 4 -47.27 37.98 19.34
C GLU A 4 -46.30 38.36 20.46
N MET A 5 -46.17 37.54 21.51
CA MET A 5 -45.21 37.79 22.58
C MET A 5 -43.77 37.52 22.14
N LEU A 6 -43.55 36.54 21.26
CA LEU A 6 -42.21 36.22 20.76
C LEU A 6 -41.73 37.27 19.76
N GLU A 7 -42.62 37.81 18.93
CA GLU A 7 -42.28 38.87 17.98
C GLU A 7 -41.95 40.19 18.69
N SER A 8 -42.66 40.53 19.78
CA SER A 8 -42.34 41.73 20.57
C SER A 8 -41.04 41.60 21.36
N THR A 9 -40.71 40.39 21.85
CA THR A 9 -39.53 40.16 22.69
C THR A 9 -38.25 39.96 21.86
N TYR A 10 -38.33 39.29 20.71
CA TYR A 10 -37.16 38.88 19.92
C TYR A 10 -37.07 39.53 18.52
N GLY A 11 -38.09 40.27 18.09
CA GLY A 11 -38.07 41.15 16.91
C GLY A 11 -37.53 40.50 15.64
N LYS A 12 -36.45 41.08 15.06
CA LYS A 12 -35.82 40.58 13.83
C LYS A 12 -35.30 39.15 13.94
N GLY A 13 -34.87 38.71 15.13
CA GLY A 13 -34.39 37.34 15.36
C GLY A 13 -35.49 36.30 15.19
N TYR A 14 -36.72 36.63 15.62
CA TYR A 14 -37.88 35.76 15.45
C TYR A 14 -38.25 35.56 13.97
N LYS A 15 -38.23 36.63 13.17
CA LYS A 15 -38.49 36.56 11.71
C LYS A 15 -37.46 35.72 10.96
N MET A 16 -36.22 35.70 11.44
CA MET A 16 -35.16 34.90 10.86
C MET A 16 -35.33 33.41 11.18
N LEU A 17 -35.76 33.09 12.41
CA LEU A 17 -36.08 31.72 12.84
C LEU A 17 -37.29 31.15 12.08
N GLN A 18 -38.34 31.96 11.85
CA GLN A 18 -39.48 31.55 11.02
C GLN A 18 -39.06 31.24 9.57
N LYS A 19 -38.14 32.03 8.99
CA LYS A 19 -37.59 31.77 7.65
C LYS A 19 -36.76 30.48 7.59
N CYS A 20 -36.19 30.04 8.70
CA CYS A 20 -35.48 28.77 8.83
C CYS A 20 -36.39 27.59 9.22
N GLY A 21 -37.73 27.77 9.19
CA GLY A 21 -38.71 26.69 9.35
C GLY A 21 -39.21 26.46 10.78
N PHE A 22 -38.92 27.35 11.72
CA PHE A 22 -39.41 27.25 13.10
C PHE A 22 -40.92 27.56 13.19
N LYS A 23 -41.67 26.72 13.93
CA LYS A 23 -43.09 26.90 14.26
C LYS A 23 -43.29 26.91 15.78
N VAL A 24 -44.11 27.84 16.28
CA VAL A 24 -44.37 27.98 17.73
C VAL A 24 -44.98 26.70 18.28
N GLY A 25 -44.30 26.09 19.25
CA GLY A 25 -44.72 24.83 19.90
C GLY A 25 -44.09 23.56 19.32
N GLN A 26 -43.24 23.65 18.30
CA GLN A 26 -42.46 22.52 17.77
C GLN A 26 -40.96 22.71 18.07
N GLY A 27 -40.24 21.60 18.24
CA GLY A 27 -38.80 21.62 18.50
C GLY A 27 -37.99 22.18 17.33
N LEU A 28 -36.88 22.89 17.61
CA LEU A 28 -35.99 23.42 16.58
C LEU A 28 -35.23 22.28 15.88
N GLY A 29 -35.63 21.95 14.65
CA GLY A 29 -34.94 21.02 13.77
C GLY A 29 -35.84 20.56 12.62
N ILE A 30 -35.25 20.08 11.51
CA ILE A 30 -35.96 19.66 10.28
C ILE A 30 -37.01 18.56 10.55
N ASN A 31 -36.82 17.76 11.61
CA ASN A 31 -37.73 16.69 12.04
C ASN A 31 -38.43 16.96 13.39
N HIS A 32 -38.57 18.23 13.81
CA HIS A 32 -39.22 18.63 15.07
C HIS A 32 -38.61 18.04 16.36
N GLN A 33 -37.32 17.73 16.32
CA GLN A 33 -36.58 17.12 17.43
C GLN A 33 -36.25 18.16 18.50
N GLY A 34 -37.19 18.35 19.41
CA GLY A 34 -37.04 19.24 20.56
C GLY A 34 -38.24 19.17 21.50
N THR A 35 -38.91 18.02 21.55
CA THR A 35 -39.87 17.70 22.61
C THR A 35 -39.11 17.22 23.84
N THR A 36 -39.50 17.72 25.01
CA THR A 36 -38.91 17.45 26.32
C THR A 36 -39.29 16.09 26.89
N GLU A 37 -39.30 15.03 26.08
CA GLU A 37 -39.47 13.66 26.58
C GLU A 37 -38.09 13.03 26.88
N LEU A 38 -38.01 12.35 28.02
CA LEU A 38 -36.79 11.74 28.55
C LEU A 38 -36.17 10.72 27.59
N ILE A 39 -34.83 10.67 27.59
CA ILE A 39 -34.01 9.83 26.72
C ILE A 39 -34.25 8.35 27.04
N ASN A 40 -34.93 7.63 26.14
CA ASN A 40 -35.05 6.19 26.21
C ASN A 40 -33.89 5.54 25.44
N LEU A 41 -33.14 4.64 26.10
CA LEU A 41 -32.07 3.85 25.48
C LEU A 41 -32.67 2.84 24.51
N ALA A 42 -32.28 2.97 23.25
CA ALA A 42 -32.79 2.23 22.13
C ALA A 42 -31.68 1.35 21.52
N ARG A 43 -31.92 0.04 21.35
CA ARG A 43 -30.94 -0.86 20.71
C ARG A 43 -31.19 -0.93 19.21
N ARG A 44 -30.15 -0.67 18.39
CA ARG A 44 -30.23 -0.80 16.93
C ARG A 44 -30.31 -2.26 16.49
N LYS A 45 -31.00 -2.53 15.38
CA LYS A 45 -30.83 -3.79 14.63
C LYS A 45 -29.44 -3.83 13.99
N LYS A 46 -28.84 -5.01 13.93
CA LYS A 46 -27.47 -5.21 13.44
C LYS A 46 -27.43 -4.90 11.93
N ASN A 47 -26.44 -4.11 11.50
CA ASN A 47 -26.14 -3.69 10.11
C ASN A 47 -27.00 -2.57 9.48
N GLU A 48 -27.76 -1.79 10.26
CA GLU A 48 -28.43 -0.58 9.75
C GLU A 48 -27.65 0.72 10.06
N GLY A 49 -27.72 1.68 9.13
CA GLY A 49 -27.12 3.01 9.24
C GLY A 49 -27.96 3.97 10.10
N LEU A 50 -27.29 4.95 10.74
CA LEU A 50 -27.86 5.85 11.76
C LEU A 50 -29.11 6.65 11.34
N SER A 51 -29.41 6.77 10.05
CA SER A 51 -30.50 7.63 9.54
C SER A 51 -31.83 6.93 9.24
N PHE A 52 -31.94 5.61 9.30
CA PHE A 52 -33.03 4.90 8.61
C PHE A 52 -34.10 4.19 9.46
N SER A 53 -33.94 4.01 10.78
CA SER A 53 -34.96 3.27 11.56
C SER A 53 -35.29 3.89 12.92
N LYS A 54 -36.60 3.94 13.24
CA LYS A 54 -37.10 4.21 14.60
C LYS A 54 -36.78 3.00 15.47
N PRO A 55 -36.25 3.18 16.70
CA PRO A 55 -35.90 2.06 17.55
C PRO A 55 -37.13 1.37 18.17
N GLU A 56 -37.09 0.03 18.25
CA GLU A 56 -38.05 -0.77 19.04
C GLU A 56 -37.75 -0.58 20.55
N ILE A 57 -38.79 -0.22 21.31
CA ILE A 57 -38.73 -0.06 22.75
C ILE A 57 -38.89 -1.45 23.39
N ILE A 58 -37.85 -1.95 24.05
CA ILE A 58 -37.93 -3.19 24.84
C ILE A 58 -38.18 -2.79 26.30
N PRO A 59 -39.25 -3.26 26.95
CA PRO A 59 -39.44 -3.08 28.39
C PRO A 59 -38.34 -3.81 29.17
N LEU A 60 -37.73 -3.13 30.14
CA LEU A 60 -36.75 -3.71 31.07
C LEU A 60 -37.41 -4.83 31.90
N GLU A 61 -36.93 -6.07 31.76
CA GLU A 61 -37.25 -7.12 32.73
C GLU A 61 -36.51 -6.88 34.05
N LYS A 62 -37.22 -7.02 35.18
CA LYS A 62 -36.70 -6.79 36.53
C LYS A 62 -35.59 -7.80 36.86
N PRO A 63 -34.40 -7.37 37.32
CA PRO A 63 -33.42 -8.27 37.92
C PRO A 63 -34.00 -8.96 39.16
N SER A 64 -33.79 -10.27 39.27
CA SER A 64 -34.35 -11.16 40.28
C SER A 64 -33.86 -10.92 41.72
N GLU A 65 -32.92 -9.99 41.94
CA GLU A 65 -32.22 -9.78 43.23
C GLU A 65 -32.83 -8.69 44.13
N TYR A 66 -33.89 -8.01 43.70
CA TYR A 66 -34.53 -6.95 44.48
C TYR A 66 -35.92 -7.35 45.00
N LYS A 67 -36.00 -8.34 45.90
CA LYS A 67 -37.28 -8.79 46.51
C LYS A 67 -37.87 -7.85 47.57
N ASN A 68 -37.12 -6.85 48.04
CA ASN A 68 -37.53 -5.99 49.16
C ASN A 68 -37.62 -4.50 48.81
N LEU A 69 -37.87 -4.14 47.54
CA LEU A 69 -38.12 -2.75 47.15
C LEU A 69 -39.62 -2.53 46.88
N PRO A 70 -40.23 -1.43 47.38
CA PRO A 70 -41.66 -1.17 47.20
C PRO A 70 -42.06 -1.06 45.71
N GLU A 71 -43.19 -1.69 45.34
CA GLU A 71 -43.66 -1.79 43.96
C GLU A 71 -43.90 -0.44 43.25
N TRP A 72 -44.12 0.64 44.00
CA TRP A 72 -44.36 1.99 43.47
C TRP A 72 -43.13 2.63 42.82
N LEU A 73 -41.91 2.11 43.08
CA LEU A 73 -40.68 2.60 42.44
C LEU A 73 -40.59 2.23 40.94
N PHE A 74 -41.35 1.25 40.48
CA PHE A 74 -41.25 0.70 39.13
C PHE A 74 -42.54 0.81 38.31
N SER A 75 -43.59 1.44 38.84
CA SER A 75 -44.83 1.66 38.10
C SER A 75 -44.91 3.10 37.60
N ASN A 76 -44.96 3.28 36.27
CA ASN A 76 -45.25 4.56 35.61
C ASN A 76 -46.70 5.04 35.80
N SER A 77 -47.40 4.53 36.82
CA SER A 77 -48.74 4.98 37.20
C SER A 77 -48.62 6.05 38.27
N TYR A 78 -48.51 7.31 37.84
CA TYR A 78 -48.89 8.44 38.67
C TYR A 78 -50.26 8.16 39.31
N PRO A 79 -50.46 8.43 40.62
CA PRO A 79 -51.80 8.35 41.20
C PRO A 79 -52.66 9.44 40.55
N LYS A 80 -53.41 9.08 39.51
CA LYS A 80 -54.35 9.98 38.85
C LYS A 80 -55.63 10.10 39.66
N LYS A 81 -56.09 11.35 39.73
CA LYS A 81 -57.35 11.89 40.26
C LYS A 81 -57.36 12.13 41.77
N LYS A 82 -57.01 13.37 42.17
CA LYS A 82 -57.60 14.00 43.36
C LYS A 82 -59.12 13.84 43.22
N ARG A 83 -59.77 13.00 44.04
CA ARG A 83 -61.22 13.09 44.24
C ARG A 83 -61.48 14.53 44.67
N LYS A 84 -62.35 15.28 43.97
CA LYS A 84 -62.88 16.52 44.54
C LYS A 84 -63.72 16.10 45.75
N LEU A 85 -63.13 16.16 46.95
CA LEU A 85 -63.90 15.97 48.18
C LEU A 85 -64.91 17.11 48.29
N SER A 86 -66.17 16.81 48.64
CA SER A 86 -67.16 17.85 48.90
C SER A 86 -66.68 18.73 50.07
N PRO A 87 -66.98 20.04 50.06
CA PRO A 87 -66.63 20.93 51.16
C PRO A 87 -67.12 20.45 52.53
N GLU A 88 -68.23 19.70 52.60
CA GLU A 88 -68.76 19.15 53.85
C GLU A 88 -67.89 18.01 54.39
N CYS A 89 -67.28 17.21 53.50
CA CYS A 89 -66.40 16.10 53.87
C CYS A 89 -65.03 16.60 54.36
N ILE A 90 -64.53 17.71 53.81
CA ILE A 90 -63.34 18.40 54.32
C ILE A 90 -63.63 18.99 55.71
N LYS A 91 -64.83 19.55 55.90
CA LYS A 91 -65.26 20.13 57.18
C LYS A 91 -65.44 19.07 58.28
N SER A 92 -65.89 17.87 57.94
CA SER A 92 -66.01 16.75 58.89
C SER A 92 -64.65 16.21 59.32
N GLU A 93 -63.70 16.07 58.40
CA GLU A 93 -62.38 15.51 58.70
C GLU A 93 -61.49 16.51 59.43
N LEU A 94 -61.59 17.80 59.10
CA LEU A 94 -60.93 18.86 59.88
C LEU A 94 -61.47 18.94 61.32
N ARG A 95 -62.78 18.73 61.53
CA ARG A 95 -63.34 18.70 62.89
C ARG A 95 -62.79 17.52 63.70
N LYS A 96 -62.68 16.33 63.10
CA LYS A 96 -62.04 15.16 63.73
C LYS A 96 -60.55 15.39 64.03
N LEU A 97 -59.82 16.05 63.14
CA LEU A 97 -58.40 16.38 63.33
C LEU A 97 -58.18 17.46 64.40
N MET A 98 -59.07 18.45 64.49
CA MET A 98 -59.01 19.47 65.54
C MET A 98 -59.35 18.92 66.93
N GLU A 99 -60.15 17.86 67.02
CA GLU A 99 -60.46 17.20 68.29
C GLU A 99 -59.34 16.25 68.76
N THR A 100 -58.46 15.81 67.86
CA THR A 100 -57.43 14.78 68.16
C THR A 100 -56.04 15.36 68.43
N ASP A 101 -55.74 16.59 68.01
CA ASP A 101 -54.41 17.19 68.16
C ASP A 101 -54.44 18.61 68.80
N PRO A 102 -54.05 18.74 70.09
CA PRO A 102 -54.04 20.01 70.81
C PRO A 102 -53.13 21.09 70.19
N MET A 103 -52.04 20.68 69.52
CA MET A 103 -51.09 21.62 68.89
C MET A 103 -51.67 22.31 67.65
N LEU A 104 -52.58 21.63 66.94
CA LEU A 104 -53.29 22.21 65.80
C LEU A 104 -54.31 23.25 66.25
N LEU A 105 -54.97 23.02 67.39
CA LEU A 105 -55.86 24.00 68.03
C LEU A 105 -55.10 25.27 68.42
N GLU A 106 -53.89 25.13 68.98
CA GLU A 106 -53.04 26.26 69.35
C GLU A 106 -52.55 27.06 68.14
N LYS A 107 -52.13 26.39 67.06
CA LYS A 107 -51.73 27.07 65.80
C LYS A 107 -52.89 27.75 65.07
N VAL A 108 -54.08 27.15 65.09
CA VAL A 108 -55.29 27.76 64.52
C VAL A 108 -55.78 28.92 65.39
N ALA A 109 -55.63 28.83 66.70
CA ALA A 109 -55.91 29.93 67.63
C ALA A 109 -54.93 31.10 67.43
N LEU A 110 -53.63 30.83 67.30
CA LEU A 110 -52.61 31.84 66.97
C LEU A 110 -52.91 32.52 65.63
N MET A 111 -53.33 31.76 64.61
CA MET A 111 -53.77 32.32 63.33
C MET A 111 -55.03 33.20 63.47
N LYS A 112 -55.99 32.84 64.33
CA LYS A 112 -57.15 33.70 64.64
C LYS A 112 -56.77 34.96 65.43
N GLN A 113 -55.79 34.87 66.31
CA GLN A 113 -55.33 36.01 67.11
C GLN A 113 -54.60 37.02 66.23
N THR A 114 -53.72 36.56 65.35
CA THR A 114 -53.10 37.40 64.32
C THR A 114 -54.14 38.01 63.37
N TYR A 115 -55.29 37.35 63.19
CA TYR A 115 -56.40 37.82 62.34
C TYR A 115 -57.18 38.98 62.99
N GLU A 116 -57.46 38.91 64.30
CA GLU A 116 -58.11 40.00 65.05
C GLU A 116 -57.24 41.27 65.12
N GLU A 117 -55.91 41.10 65.23
CA GLU A 117 -54.96 42.23 65.21
C GLU A 117 -54.89 42.90 63.82
N THR A 118 -55.00 42.14 62.73
CA THR A 118 -54.97 42.70 61.37
C THR A 118 -56.25 43.42 60.92
N ILE A 119 -57.42 43.12 61.51
CA ILE A 119 -58.71 43.74 61.11
C ILE A 119 -58.86 45.18 61.63
N THR A 120 -58.14 45.57 62.69
CA THR A 120 -58.17 46.97 63.14
C THR A 120 -57.49 47.93 62.17
N ASN A 121 -56.68 47.43 61.22
CA ASN A 121 -55.93 48.23 60.26
C ASN A 121 -56.08 47.68 58.84
N GLN A 122 -57.28 47.85 58.26
CA GLN A 122 -57.60 48.04 56.83
C GLN A 122 -58.88 47.29 56.42
N GLU A 123 -59.88 48.05 55.97
CA GLU A 123 -61.03 47.54 55.23
C GLU A 123 -60.57 46.92 53.90
N VAL A 124 -60.55 45.59 53.80
CA VAL A 124 -60.59 44.92 52.49
C VAL A 124 -61.48 43.68 52.57
N SER A 125 -62.54 43.71 51.76
CA SER A 125 -63.38 42.58 51.40
C SER A 125 -62.58 41.51 50.65
N GLY A 126 -62.19 40.43 51.34
CA GLY A 126 -61.59 39.24 50.72
C GLY A 126 -61.81 38.03 51.63
N ASN A 127 -62.41 36.96 51.11
CA ASN A 127 -62.87 35.82 51.91
C ASN A 127 -61.68 35.17 52.67
N SER A 128 -61.84 34.90 53.97
CA SER A 128 -60.86 34.20 54.84
C SER A 128 -60.31 32.88 54.22
N TRP A 129 -61.10 32.25 53.34
CA TRP A 129 -60.70 31.09 52.55
C TRP A 129 -59.60 31.37 51.51
N ASP A 130 -59.55 32.55 50.91
CA ASP A 130 -58.53 32.90 49.90
C ASP A 130 -57.14 32.97 50.52
N TYR A 131 -57.02 33.49 51.75
CA TYR A 131 -55.76 33.54 52.49
C TYR A 131 -55.24 32.15 52.92
N LEU A 132 -56.13 31.26 53.37
CA LEU A 132 -55.77 29.87 53.67
C LEU A 132 -55.34 29.11 52.41
N ASN A 133 -55.99 29.40 51.27
CA ASN A 133 -55.63 28.81 49.99
C ASN A 133 -54.27 29.30 49.50
N VAL A 134 -53.94 30.59 49.71
CA VAL A 134 -52.61 31.16 49.43
C VAL A 134 -51.53 30.52 50.31
N SER A 135 -51.79 30.32 51.61
CA SER A 135 -50.85 29.64 52.53
C SER A 135 -50.65 28.16 52.16
N TYR A 136 -51.73 27.46 51.80
CA TYR A 136 -51.68 26.09 51.29
C TYR A 136 -50.90 25.98 49.97
N GLU A 137 -51.15 26.88 49.02
CA GLU A 137 -50.42 26.88 47.75
C GLU A 137 -48.94 27.25 47.96
N ASN A 138 -48.61 28.20 48.84
CA ASN A 138 -47.21 28.52 49.19
C ASN A 138 -46.48 27.32 49.81
N THR A 139 -47.08 26.65 50.79
CA THR A 139 -46.50 25.44 51.39
C THR A 139 -46.36 24.32 50.36
N ARG A 140 -47.36 24.12 49.49
CA ARG A 140 -47.30 23.19 48.37
C ARG A 140 -46.15 23.50 47.40
N TYR A 141 -45.92 24.77 47.04
CA TYR A 141 -44.77 25.17 46.21
C TYR A 141 -43.43 24.90 46.88
N THR A 142 -43.32 25.11 48.21
CA THR A 142 -42.09 24.78 48.95
C THR A 142 -41.81 23.28 48.98
N VAL A 143 -42.84 22.45 49.15
CA VAL A 143 -42.72 20.98 49.11
C VAL A 143 -42.32 20.51 47.72
N ILE A 144 -42.95 21.01 46.66
CA ILE A 144 -42.58 20.70 45.27
C ILE A 144 -41.12 21.14 44.98
N GLY A 145 -40.70 22.28 45.52
CA GLY A 145 -39.32 22.75 45.42
C GLY A 145 -38.32 21.83 46.13
N ALA A 146 -38.68 21.30 47.30
CA ALA A 146 -37.87 20.33 48.03
C ALA A 146 -37.81 18.97 47.31
N GLU A 147 -38.94 18.47 46.80
CA GLU A 147 -39.01 17.24 46.01
C GLU A 147 -38.15 17.31 44.76
N ARG A 148 -38.17 18.44 44.04
CA ARG A 148 -37.29 18.66 42.87
C ARG A 148 -35.82 18.67 43.25
N LYS A 149 -35.44 19.29 44.37
CA LYS A 149 -34.06 19.28 44.86
C LYS A 149 -33.60 17.86 45.22
N ILE A 150 -34.47 17.09 45.89
CA ILE A 150 -34.20 15.68 46.20
C ILE A 150 -34.04 14.88 44.91
N GLN A 151 -34.92 15.06 43.92
CA GLN A 151 -34.82 14.37 42.63
C GLN A 151 -33.51 14.68 41.89
N ILE A 152 -33.10 15.95 41.85
CA ILE A 152 -31.83 16.36 41.23
C ILE A 152 -30.66 15.70 41.97
N GLN A 153 -30.69 15.66 43.30
CA GLN A 153 -29.64 15.01 44.10
C GLN A 153 -29.62 13.49 43.88
N THR A 154 -30.78 12.83 43.78
CA THR A 154 -30.85 11.39 43.51
C THR A 154 -30.35 11.06 42.11
N ASP A 155 -30.73 11.83 41.10
CA ASP A 155 -30.26 11.63 39.72
C ASP A 155 -28.74 11.81 39.64
N PHE A 156 -28.20 12.81 40.35
CA PHE A 156 -26.76 13.02 40.47
C PHE A 156 -26.05 11.84 41.15
N LEU A 157 -26.61 11.31 42.25
CA LEU A 157 -26.06 10.11 42.91
C LEU A 157 -26.08 8.88 42.00
N VAL A 158 -27.14 8.67 41.22
CA VAL A 158 -27.22 7.56 40.25
C VAL A 158 -26.15 7.73 39.16
N SER A 159 -25.94 8.96 38.67
CA SER A 159 -24.89 9.24 37.69
C SER A 159 -23.49 8.98 38.24
N LEU A 160 -23.20 9.42 39.48
CA LEU A 160 -21.93 9.15 40.15
C LEU A 160 -21.69 7.66 40.39
N ALA A 161 -22.72 6.91 40.81
CA ALA A 161 -22.61 5.47 41.01
C ALA A 161 -22.30 4.73 39.70
N TYR A 162 -22.83 5.21 38.57
CA TYR A 162 -22.49 4.68 37.26
C TYR A 162 -21.04 4.99 36.87
N GLU A 163 -20.58 6.23 37.06
CA GLU A 163 -19.20 6.64 36.82
C GLU A 163 -18.21 5.85 37.68
N GLU A 164 -18.48 5.68 38.97
CA GLU A 164 -17.67 4.86 39.88
C GLU A 164 -17.54 3.42 39.37
N LYS A 165 -18.64 2.83 38.89
CA LYS A 165 -18.63 1.49 38.31
C LYS A 165 -17.77 1.42 37.03
N GLN A 166 -17.86 2.40 36.13
CA GLN A 166 -17.02 2.45 34.93
C GLN A 166 -15.54 2.60 35.27
N VAL A 167 -15.22 3.48 36.23
CA VAL A 167 -13.84 3.67 36.70
C VAL A 167 -13.30 2.37 37.28
N LYS A 168 -14.07 1.65 38.08
CA LYS A 168 -13.65 0.37 38.67
C LYS A 168 -13.36 -0.70 37.62
N ILE A 169 -14.22 -0.83 36.60
CA ILE A 169 -13.99 -1.76 35.49
C ILE A 169 -12.69 -1.41 34.74
N ASN A 170 -12.46 -0.13 34.48
CA ASN A 170 -11.23 0.32 33.81
C ASN A 170 -9.99 0.10 34.68
N LEU A 171 -10.10 0.25 36.00
CA LEU A 171 -9.01 -0.02 36.94
C LEU A 171 -8.63 -1.50 36.92
N ASP A 172 -9.63 -2.39 36.98
CA ASP A 172 -9.44 -3.84 36.91
C ASP A 172 -8.80 -4.28 35.56
N SER A 173 -9.13 -3.61 34.44
CA SER A 173 -8.48 -3.89 33.16
C SER A 173 -7.03 -3.39 33.11
N LEU A 174 -6.77 -2.19 33.64
CA LEU A 174 -5.41 -1.62 33.69
C LEU A 174 -4.48 -2.40 34.61
N GLU A 175 -4.99 -2.93 35.73
CA GLU A 175 -4.21 -3.80 36.62
C GLU A 175 -3.78 -5.10 35.92
N LYS A 176 -4.65 -5.68 35.09
CA LYS A 176 -4.31 -6.86 34.29
C LYS A 176 -3.24 -6.54 33.25
N GLU A 177 -3.37 -5.45 32.52
CA GLU A 177 -2.36 -5.00 31.55
C GLU A 177 -1.00 -4.74 32.22
N LYS A 178 -1.01 -4.12 33.41
CA LYS A 178 0.21 -3.89 34.20
C LYS A 178 0.90 -5.20 34.59
N GLU A 179 0.14 -6.22 34.98
CA GLU A 179 0.68 -7.54 35.32
C GLU A 179 1.27 -8.23 34.09
N GLU A 180 0.60 -8.18 32.93
CA GLU A 180 1.13 -8.71 31.67
C GLU A 180 2.45 -8.01 31.26
N ILE A 181 2.54 -6.67 31.42
CA ILE A 181 3.77 -5.91 31.18
C ILE A 181 4.90 -6.33 32.13
N SER A 182 4.58 -6.54 33.42
CA SER A 182 5.55 -6.99 34.43
C SER A 182 6.11 -8.38 34.09
N GLN A 183 5.26 -9.29 33.60
CA GLN A 183 5.67 -10.61 33.12
C GLN A 183 6.57 -10.51 31.90
N LEU A 184 6.24 -9.65 30.93
CA LEU A 184 7.07 -9.39 29.76
C LEU A 184 8.43 -8.80 30.16
N GLU A 185 8.48 -7.86 31.10
CA GLU A 185 9.73 -7.28 31.58
C GLU A 185 10.63 -8.34 32.23
N LYS A 186 10.05 -9.23 33.04
CA LYS A 186 10.77 -10.36 33.66
C LYS A 186 11.28 -11.34 32.60
N PHE A 187 10.45 -11.67 31.61
CA PHE A 187 10.83 -12.54 30.49
C PHE A 187 12.01 -11.94 29.71
N MET A 188 11.91 -10.66 29.34
CA MET A 188 12.96 -9.92 28.64
C MET A 188 14.25 -9.89 29.45
N LYS A 189 14.18 -9.60 30.76
CA LYS A 189 15.37 -9.57 31.65
C LYS A 189 16.11 -10.91 31.68
N ASN A 190 15.38 -12.03 31.70
CA ASN A 190 15.97 -13.36 31.69
C ASN A 190 16.67 -13.67 30.35
N LYS A 191 16.14 -13.14 29.24
CA LYS A 191 16.69 -13.33 27.89
C LYS A 191 17.69 -12.26 27.44
N ILE A 192 18.09 -11.32 28.30
CA ILE A 192 19.03 -10.23 27.95
C ILE A 192 20.35 -10.77 27.37
N TYR A 193 20.85 -11.91 27.85
CA TYR A 193 22.09 -12.50 27.35
C TYR A 193 21.92 -13.10 25.94
N ASP A 194 20.78 -13.73 25.65
CA ASP A 194 20.48 -14.30 24.35
C ASP A 194 20.14 -13.23 23.30
N LEU A 195 19.53 -12.11 23.73
CA LEU A 195 19.26 -10.95 22.88
C LEU A 195 20.52 -10.18 22.45
N LYS A 196 21.66 -10.41 23.12
CA LYS A 196 22.97 -9.94 22.65
C LYS A 196 23.56 -10.85 21.58
N ASN A 197 23.12 -12.10 21.51
CA ASN A 197 23.50 -12.99 20.44
C ASN A 197 22.66 -12.66 19.20
N ASN A 198 23.33 -12.08 18.22
CA ASN A 198 22.75 -11.62 16.96
C ASN A 198 21.99 -12.74 16.23
N ASP A 199 22.42 -14.00 16.33
CA ASP A 199 21.82 -15.13 15.61
C ASP A 199 20.47 -15.57 16.20
N LEU A 200 20.29 -15.46 17.52
CA LEU A 200 19.07 -15.85 18.23
C LEU A 200 18.05 -14.69 18.34
N LEU A 201 18.42 -13.50 17.87
CA LEU A 201 17.64 -12.29 18.09
C LEU A 201 16.24 -12.40 17.47
N LEU A 202 16.13 -12.94 16.26
CA LEU A 202 14.84 -13.08 15.59
C LEU A 202 13.94 -14.14 16.22
N GLU A 203 14.51 -15.28 16.63
CA GLU A 203 13.76 -16.34 17.32
C GLU A 203 13.19 -15.83 18.64
N ASN A 204 13.99 -15.10 19.40
CA ASN A 204 13.54 -14.47 20.64
C ASN A 204 12.42 -13.44 20.40
N LEU A 205 12.49 -12.65 19.32
CA LEU A 205 11.41 -11.71 18.98
C LEU A 205 10.11 -12.43 18.58
N LYS A 206 10.20 -13.50 17.81
CA LYS A 206 9.04 -14.34 17.46
C LYS A 206 8.40 -14.97 18.70
N GLU A 207 9.21 -15.45 19.63
CA GLU A 207 8.70 -16.03 20.88
C GLU A 207 8.00 -14.98 21.77
N ILE A 208 8.46 -13.72 21.75
CA ILE A 208 7.76 -12.62 22.45
C ILE A 208 6.41 -12.32 21.78
N GLU A 209 6.38 -12.31 20.44
CA GLU A 209 5.16 -12.12 19.65
C GLU A 209 4.13 -13.24 19.91
N GLU A 210 4.58 -14.49 20.01
CA GLU A 210 3.73 -15.66 20.32
C GLU A 210 3.20 -15.65 21.76
N ASN A 211 4.04 -15.29 22.74
CA ASN A 211 3.66 -15.29 24.15
C ASN A 211 2.78 -14.09 24.54
N PHE A 212 2.95 -12.94 23.88
CA PHE A 212 2.28 -11.69 24.24
C PHE A 212 1.65 -10.94 23.04
N PRO A 213 0.73 -11.56 22.28
CA PRO A 213 0.25 -11.01 21.01
C PRO A 213 -0.54 -9.70 21.12
N LYS A 214 -1.33 -9.52 22.20
CA LYS A 214 -2.09 -8.27 22.44
C LYS A 214 -1.15 -7.10 22.70
N LEU A 215 -0.26 -7.25 23.68
CA LEU A 215 0.76 -6.25 24.02
C LEU A 215 1.68 -5.93 22.84
N TRP A 216 2.06 -6.95 22.07
CA TRP A 216 2.87 -6.78 20.86
C TRP A 216 2.22 -5.84 19.85
N ALA A 217 0.92 -6.02 19.59
CA ALA A 217 0.14 -5.19 18.68
C ALA A 217 -0.14 -3.79 19.28
N ASP A 218 -0.60 -3.71 20.52
CA ASP A 218 -1.01 -2.46 21.17
C ASP A 218 0.17 -1.49 21.32
N MET A 219 1.35 -2.02 21.70
CA MET A 219 2.57 -1.21 21.84
C MET A 219 3.33 -1.02 20.53
N ARG A 220 2.93 -1.67 19.43
CA ARG A 220 3.65 -1.64 18.14
C ARG A 220 5.12 -2.02 18.30
N LEU A 221 5.37 -3.13 19.00
CA LEU A 221 6.73 -3.53 19.37
C LEU A 221 7.57 -3.91 18.14
N LYS A 222 6.94 -4.44 17.10
CA LYS A 222 7.59 -4.75 15.82
C LYS A 222 8.21 -3.51 15.19
N GLU A 223 7.45 -2.43 15.10
CA GLU A 223 7.90 -1.18 14.49
C GLU A 223 8.89 -0.43 15.40
N ARG A 224 8.60 -0.36 16.71
CA ARG A 224 9.41 0.41 17.66
C ARG A 224 10.73 -0.25 18.04
N TYR A 225 10.80 -1.58 18.06
CA TYR A 225 11.97 -2.32 18.53
C TYR A 225 12.46 -3.34 17.50
N GLY A 226 11.55 -4.07 16.84
CA GLY A 226 11.91 -5.05 15.82
C GLY A 226 12.74 -4.45 14.68
N ILE A 227 12.28 -3.36 14.06
CA ILE A 227 12.99 -2.68 12.96
C ILE A 227 14.35 -2.11 13.43
N PRO A 228 14.46 -1.34 14.54
CA PRO A 228 15.76 -0.87 15.01
C PRO A 228 16.75 -1.98 15.36
N LEU A 229 16.28 -3.10 15.92
CA LEU A 229 17.13 -4.26 16.21
C LEU A 229 17.58 -4.97 14.93
N CYS A 230 16.68 -5.13 13.96
CA CYS A 230 16.99 -5.62 12.61
C CYS A 230 18.10 -4.77 11.96
N LYS A 231 17.93 -3.44 11.98
CA LYS A 231 18.92 -2.49 11.49
C LYS A 231 20.26 -2.65 12.20
N LYS A 232 20.27 -2.75 13.53
CA LYS A 232 21.50 -2.95 14.32
C LYS A 232 22.19 -4.27 13.97
N TYR A 233 21.43 -5.35 13.81
CA TYR A 233 21.93 -6.65 13.39
C TYR A 233 22.64 -6.53 12.04
N PHE A 234 21.95 -6.03 11.00
CA PHE A 234 22.54 -5.91 9.67
C PHE A 234 23.68 -4.89 9.61
N SER A 235 23.63 -3.83 10.42
CA SER A 235 24.77 -2.92 10.58
C SER A 235 26.00 -3.67 11.08
N SER A 236 25.85 -4.56 12.08
CA SER A 236 26.98 -5.35 12.59
C SER A 236 27.53 -6.36 11.57
N VAL A 237 26.66 -6.92 10.73
CA VAL A 237 27.04 -7.88 9.68
C VAL A 237 27.75 -7.17 8.51
N TYR A 238 27.27 -6.00 8.09
CA TYR A 238 27.68 -5.37 6.84
C TYR A 238 28.63 -4.17 6.97
N LYS A 239 28.83 -3.59 8.16
CA LYS A 239 29.66 -2.38 8.36
C LYS A 239 31.06 -2.47 7.72
N ASN A 240 31.68 -3.64 7.78
CA ASN A 240 33.01 -3.92 7.20
C ASN A 240 32.96 -5.00 6.11
N TRP A 241 31.78 -5.26 5.55
CA TRP A 241 31.60 -6.31 4.57
C TRP A 241 32.23 -5.93 3.23
N ILE A 242 32.90 -6.91 2.63
CA ILE A 242 33.51 -6.83 1.32
C ILE A 242 32.84 -7.91 0.46
N PHE A 243 32.07 -7.47 -0.53
CA PHE A 243 31.29 -8.35 -1.40
C PHE A 243 32.14 -9.41 -2.10
N GLU A 244 33.33 -9.05 -2.58
CA GLU A 244 34.23 -9.95 -3.32
C GLU A 244 34.69 -11.18 -2.51
N ASN A 245 34.91 -11.02 -1.20
CA ASN A 245 35.42 -12.09 -0.34
C ASN A 245 34.29 -13.05 0.10
N GLU A 246 33.13 -12.49 0.45
CA GLU A 246 31.99 -13.24 0.99
C GLU A 246 30.67 -12.72 0.38
N PRO A 247 30.37 -13.00 -0.90
CA PRO A 247 29.25 -12.36 -1.62
C PRO A 247 27.87 -12.75 -1.08
N MET A 248 27.76 -13.89 -0.38
CA MET A 248 26.50 -14.41 0.18
C MET A 248 26.38 -14.24 1.70
N LYS A 249 27.27 -13.46 2.33
CA LYS A 249 27.24 -13.22 3.77
C LYS A 249 25.88 -12.65 4.19
N GLY A 250 25.24 -13.27 5.17
CA GLY A 250 23.97 -12.78 5.73
C GLY A 250 22.75 -12.94 4.82
N TYR A 251 22.86 -13.62 3.68
CA TYR A 251 21.75 -13.82 2.73
C TYR A 251 20.57 -14.58 3.35
N SER A 252 20.85 -15.71 4.00
CA SER A 252 19.82 -16.53 4.64
C SER A 252 19.07 -15.73 5.71
N GLN A 253 19.81 -14.99 6.54
CA GLN A 253 19.21 -14.15 7.56
C GLN A 253 18.42 -12.99 6.95
N MET A 254 18.91 -12.34 5.89
CA MET A 254 18.14 -11.30 5.18
C MET A 254 16.80 -11.84 4.69
N LYS A 255 16.75 -13.05 4.15
CA LYS A 255 15.49 -13.67 3.71
C LYS A 255 14.50 -13.83 4.87
N ILE A 256 14.94 -14.42 5.99
CA ILE A 256 14.06 -14.68 7.14
C ILE A 256 13.60 -13.35 7.79
N TRP A 257 14.50 -12.38 7.91
CA TRP A 257 14.18 -11.06 8.45
C TRP A 257 13.22 -10.28 7.56
N LYS A 258 13.39 -10.35 6.22
CA LYS A 258 12.44 -9.73 5.28
C LYS A 258 11.04 -10.32 5.44
N GLU A 259 10.93 -11.65 5.48
CA GLU A 259 9.65 -12.34 5.66
C GLU A 259 8.95 -11.93 6.96
N TRP A 260 9.71 -11.71 8.03
CA TRP A 260 9.14 -11.28 9.31
C TRP A 260 8.83 -9.78 9.38
N VAL A 261 9.71 -8.90 8.92
CA VAL A 261 9.54 -7.44 9.00
C VAL A 261 8.49 -6.93 8.01
N GLY A 262 8.53 -7.36 6.75
CA GLY A 262 7.64 -6.88 5.69
C GLY A 262 8.18 -5.64 4.97
N GLU A 263 7.30 -4.66 4.69
CA GLU A 263 7.61 -3.49 3.84
C GLU A 263 8.68 -2.57 4.44
N ASP A 264 8.68 -2.38 5.75
CA ASP A 264 9.63 -1.50 6.45
C ASP A 264 11.07 -2.04 6.51
N PHE A 265 11.31 -3.22 5.93
CA PHE A 265 12.62 -3.84 5.89
C PHE A 265 13.67 -2.98 5.16
N GLU A 266 13.25 -2.12 4.24
CA GLU A 266 14.14 -1.23 3.49
C GLU A 266 15.02 -0.35 4.38
N GLU A 267 14.49 0.13 5.52
CA GLU A 267 15.24 1.00 6.43
C GLU A 267 16.41 0.28 7.14
N SER A 268 16.39 -1.06 7.14
CA SER A 268 17.34 -1.90 7.87
C SER A 268 18.57 -2.30 7.06
N ILE A 269 18.56 -2.10 5.73
CA ILE A 269 19.59 -2.62 4.81
C ILE A 269 20.56 -1.56 4.27
N GLY A 270 20.60 -0.37 4.89
CA GLY A 270 21.47 0.73 4.43
C GLY A 270 22.95 0.38 4.33
N ASP A 271 23.52 -0.35 5.30
CA ASP A 271 24.94 -0.75 5.25
C ASP A 271 25.22 -1.78 4.14
N TRP A 272 24.24 -2.62 3.79
CA TRP A 272 24.33 -3.51 2.64
C TRP A 272 24.37 -2.72 1.34
N GLU A 273 23.49 -1.70 1.20
CA GLU A 273 23.48 -0.80 0.03
C GLU A 273 24.84 -0.10 -0.14
N VAL A 274 25.43 0.38 0.96
CA VAL A 274 26.76 1.01 0.96
C VAL A 274 27.85 0.01 0.56
N GLY A 275 27.79 -1.23 1.07
CA GLY A 275 28.74 -2.29 0.74
C GLY A 275 28.75 -2.61 -0.76
N ILE A 276 27.56 -2.82 -1.35
CA ILE A 276 27.40 -3.08 -2.79
C ILE A 276 27.83 -1.88 -3.62
N MET A 277 27.42 -0.67 -3.24
CA MET A 277 27.80 0.55 -3.96
C MET A 277 29.33 0.74 -3.99
N ARG A 278 30.02 0.50 -2.86
CA ARG A 278 31.49 0.57 -2.77
C ARG A 278 32.16 -0.48 -3.65
N PHE A 279 31.61 -1.69 -3.69
CA PHE A 279 32.11 -2.74 -4.56
C PHE A 279 31.96 -2.33 -6.04
N LEU A 280 30.73 -2.03 -6.46
CA LEU A 280 30.39 -1.72 -7.85
C LEU A 280 31.15 -0.51 -8.41
N ASN A 281 31.28 0.58 -7.63
CA ASN A 281 31.92 1.82 -8.10
C ASN A 281 33.44 1.84 -7.93
N GLY A 282 34.01 0.98 -7.08
CA GLY A 282 35.40 1.07 -6.67
C GLY A 282 36.27 -0.10 -7.11
N ARG A 283 35.89 -1.32 -6.71
CA ARG A 283 36.73 -2.52 -6.86
C ARG A 283 36.34 -3.37 -8.05
N TRP A 284 35.07 -3.30 -8.43
CA TRP A 284 34.52 -4.15 -9.46
C TRP A 284 35.07 -3.77 -10.84
N LYS A 285 35.62 -4.76 -11.55
CA LYS A 285 36.15 -4.58 -12.90
C LYS A 285 35.39 -5.46 -13.89
N ILE A 286 34.45 -4.83 -14.58
CA ILE A 286 33.48 -5.53 -15.43
C ILE A 286 34.11 -6.40 -16.53
N LYS A 287 35.22 -5.94 -17.13
CA LYS A 287 35.91 -6.64 -18.23
C LYS A 287 36.70 -7.87 -17.76
N GLU A 288 37.20 -7.87 -16.53
CA GLU A 288 38.09 -8.94 -16.01
C GLU A 288 37.29 -10.13 -15.43
N GLU A 289 36.04 -9.92 -15.05
CA GLU A 289 35.29 -10.87 -14.23
C GLU A 289 34.28 -11.75 -14.99
N ASN A 290 34.06 -11.52 -16.29
CA ASN A 290 33.21 -12.37 -17.17
C ASN A 290 31.86 -12.82 -16.57
N GLY A 291 31.22 -11.97 -15.76
CA GLY A 291 29.91 -12.27 -15.18
C GLY A 291 29.90 -13.11 -13.90
N LYS A 292 31.05 -13.38 -13.26
CA LYS A 292 31.12 -14.13 -11.97
C LYS A 292 30.16 -13.63 -10.89
N ASN A 293 29.89 -12.33 -10.86
CA ASN A 293 29.07 -11.69 -9.84
C ASN A 293 27.58 -11.60 -10.18
N VAL A 294 27.19 -12.02 -11.39
CA VAL A 294 25.80 -12.00 -11.85
C VAL A 294 24.94 -12.92 -11.00
N ASP A 295 25.35 -14.19 -10.82
CA ASP A 295 24.57 -15.19 -10.08
C ASP A 295 24.33 -14.78 -8.62
N TYR A 296 25.32 -14.13 -7.99
CA TYR A 296 25.18 -13.63 -6.62
C TYR A 296 24.20 -12.47 -6.56
N LEU A 297 24.33 -11.50 -7.46
CA LEU A 297 23.42 -10.35 -7.51
C LEU A 297 22.01 -10.76 -7.91
N GLU A 298 21.83 -11.73 -8.80
CA GLU A 298 20.51 -12.29 -9.13
C GLU A 298 19.80 -12.84 -7.90
N LYS A 299 20.51 -13.63 -7.08
CA LYS A 299 19.98 -14.13 -5.80
C LYS A 299 19.59 -12.98 -4.88
N TRP A 300 20.45 -11.97 -4.71
CA TRP A 300 20.11 -10.79 -3.91
C TRP A 300 18.89 -10.03 -4.46
N MET A 301 18.82 -9.81 -5.78
CA MET A 301 17.71 -9.12 -6.44
C MET A 301 16.36 -9.81 -6.24
N SER A 302 16.33 -11.12 -5.97
CA SER A 302 15.09 -11.82 -5.62
C SER A 302 14.54 -11.44 -4.24
N ILE A 303 15.42 -11.10 -3.29
CA ILE A 303 15.04 -10.79 -1.90
C ILE A 303 15.01 -9.29 -1.59
N LEU A 304 15.59 -8.42 -2.40
CA LEU A 304 15.61 -6.99 -2.07
C LEU A 304 14.22 -6.32 -2.17
N PRO A 305 13.97 -5.21 -1.44
CA PRO A 305 12.86 -4.29 -1.69
C PRO A 305 12.97 -3.63 -3.08
N GLU A 306 11.84 -3.23 -3.68
CA GLU A 306 11.82 -2.74 -5.06
C GLU A 306 12.65 -1.47 -5.26
N ASN A 307 12.59 -0.51 -4.32
CA ASN A 307 13.39 0.71 -4.41
C ASN A 307 14.91 0.40 -4.37
N THR A 308 15.34 -0.53 -3.51
CA THR A 308 16.74 -0.96 -3.48
C THR A 308 17.14 -1.66 -4.78
N LYS A 309 16.27 -2.49 -5.37
CA LYS A 309 16.53 -3.09 -6.70
C LYS A 309 16.71 -2.02 -7.78
N GLU A 310 15.87 -0.99 -7.79
CA GLU A 310 16.00 0.11 -8.74
C GLU A 310 17.30 0.89 -8.57
N LYS A 311 17.72 1.16 -7.32
CA LYS A 311 19.03 1.78 -7.04
C LYS A 311 20.17 0.94 -7.60
N VAL A 312 20.17 -0.37 -7.35
CA VAL A 312 21.19 -1.30 -7.85
C VAL A 312 21.23 -1.30 -9.38
N LYS A 313 20.06 -1.43 -10.04
CA LYS A 313 19.95 -1.33 -11.51
C LYS A 313 20.51 -0.01 -12.04
N ARG A 314 20.23 1.11 -11.37
CA ARG A 314 20.73 2.44 -11.75
C ARG A 314 22.25 2.55 -11.61
N TRP A 315 22.84 1.99 -10.54
CA TRP A 315 24.30 1.95 -10.38
C TRP A 315 24.95 1.12 -11.47
N LEU A 316 24.42 -0.08 -11.75
CA LEU A 316 24.89 -0.93 -12.83
C LEU A 316 24.81 -0.22 -14.18
N LEU A 317 23.65 0.38 -14.52
CA LEU A 317 23.47 1.11 -15.77
C LEU A 317 24.49 2.25 -15.92
N ASN A 318 24.77 3.00 -14.85
CA ASN A 318 25.77 4.06 -14.87
C ASN A 318 27.19 3.54 -15.13
N ILE A 319 27.55 2.39 -14.56
CA ILE A 319 28.85 1.75 -14.79
C ILE A 319 28.94 1.27 -16.23
N PHE A 320 27.91 0.57 -16.73
CA PHE A 320 27.85 0.15 -18.12
C PHE A 320 27.97 1.33 -19.07
N THR A 321 27.22 2.41 -18.83
CA THR A 321 27.28 3.62 -19.67
C THR A 321 28.71 4.16 -19.77
N LYS A 322 29.40 4.31 -18.62
CA LYS A 322 30.80 4.79 -18.59
C LYS A 322 31.76 3.86 -19.32
N GLU A 323 31.62 2.54 -19.12
CA GLU A 323 32.51 1.57 -19.75
C GLU A 323 32.23 1.42 -21.26
N PHE A 324 30.97 1.53 -21.70
CA PHE A 324 30.61 1.60 -23.12
C PHE A 324 31.17 2.86 -23.80
N GLU A 325 31.15 4.01 -23.12
CA GLU A 325 31.73 5.26 -23.63
C GLU A 325 33.23 5.15 -23.84
N LYS A 326 33.95 4.48 -22.94
CA LYS A 326 35.40 4.23 -23.06
C LYS A 326 35.76 3.12 -24.04
N TRP A 327 34.88 2.14 -24.22
CA TRP A 327 35.17 0.96 -25.02
C TRP A 327 35.34 1.30 -26.50
N GLU A 328 36.42 0.82 -27.12
CA GLU A 328 36.74 1.05 -28.53
C GLU A 328 36.89 -0.29 -29.29
N PRO A 329 36.01 -0.59 -30.27
CA PRO A 329 35.96 -1.91 -30.91
C PRO A 329 37.25 -2.39 -31.57
N ARG A 330 38.10 -1.47 -32.04
CA ARG A 330 39.37 -1.80 -32.73
C ARG A 330 40.56 -1.96 -31.77
N GLN A 331 40.45 -1.48 -30.54
CA GLN A 331 41.58 -1.42 -29.59
C GLN A 331 41.42 -2.39 -28.41
N ASP A 332 40.18 -2.63 -27.99
CA ASP A 332 39.90 -3.51 -26.86
C ASP A 332 40.08 -4.99 -27.24
N ARG A 333 40.83 -5.73 -26.42
CA ARG A 333 41.06 -7.17 -26.62
C ARG A 333 39.91 -8.04 -26.15
N ILE A 334 39.07 -7.52 -25.26
CA ILE A 334 37.98 -8.27 -24.63
C ILE A 334 36.70 -7.96 -25.41
N PRO A 335 36.06 -8.95 -26.05
CA PRO A 335 34.85 -8.73 -26.83
C PRO A 335 33.71 -8.21 -25.95
N ILE A 336 33.02 -7.17 -26.43
CA ILE A 336 31.99 -6.47 -25.64
C ILE A 336 30.86 -7.38 -25.14
N HIS A 337 30.45 -8.38 -25.91
CA HIS A 337 29.38 -9.28 -25.51
C HIS A 337 29.71 -10.09 -24.24
N THR A 338 31.00 -10.39 -23.99
CA THR A 338 31.43 -11.25 -22.87
C THR A 338 31.16 -10.64 -21.49
N TRP A 339 31.23 -9.31 -21.37
CA TRP A 339 30.99 -8.60 -20.12
C TRP A 339 29.64 -7.86 -20.08
N VAL A 340 28.89 -7.84 -21.19
CA VAL A 340 27.55 -7.25 -21.27
C VAL A 340 26.44 -8.28 -21.20
N HIS A 341 26.50 -9.34 -22.01
CA HIS A 341 25.40 -10.32 -22.11
C HIS A 341 25.04 -10.99 -20.79
N PRO A 342 25.99 -11.35 -19.90
CA PRO A 342 25.65 -11.94 -18.61
C PRO A 342 24.71 -11.07 -17.76
N TRP A 343 24.67 -9.75 -18.00
CA TRP A 343 23.91 -8.81 -17.18
C TRP A 343 22.54 -8.44 -17.75
N LEU A 344 22.25 -8.83 -19.00
CA LEU A 344 20.96 -8.59 -19.65
C LEU A 344 19.75 -9.12 -18.87
N PRO A 345 19.82 -10.27 -18.15
CA PRO A 345 18.70 -10.73 -17.33
C PRO A 345 18.38 -9.81 -16.14
N LEU A 346 19.37 -9.06 -15.64
CA LEU A 346 19.24 -8.24 -14.41
C LEU A 346 18.93 -6.77 -14.69
N VAL A 347 19.47 -6.22 -15.78
CA VAL A 347 19.40 -4.80 -16.11
C VAL A 347 19.03 -4.61 -17.57
N ASP A 348 18.06 -3.74 -17.82
CA ASP A 348 17.76 -3.30 -19.18
C ASP A 348 18.84 -2.32 -19.66
N LEU A 349 19.62 -2.74 -20.65
CA LEU A 349 20.69 -1.98 -21.27
C LEU A 349 20.28 -1.41 -22.64
N SER A 350 18.98 -1.44 -22.98
CA SER A 350 18.48 -1.09 -24.32
C SER A 350 18.79 0.34 -24.74
N SER A 351 18.93 1.26 -23.78
CA SER A 351 19.35 2.64 -24.02
C SER A 351 20.78 2.75 -24.59
N LEU A 352 21.62 1.72 -24.44
CA LEU A 352 23.01 1.72 -24.89
C LEU A 352 23.18 1.17 -26.32
N TRP A 353 22.18 0.48 -26.87
CA TRP A 353 22.23 -0.10 -28.22
C TRP A 353 22.53 0.91 -29.33
N PRO A 354 21.96 2.14 -29.33
CA PRO A 354 22.31 3.13 -30.35
C PRO A 354 23.81 3.48 -30.35
N THR A 355 24.41 3.63 -29.16
CA THR A 355 25.84 3.94 -29.01
C THR A 355 26.71 2.77 -29.46
N LEU A 356 26.35 1.55 -29.07
CA LEU A 356 27.01 0.32 -29.50
C LEU A 356 26.99 0.18 -31.02
N VAL A 357 25.80 0.29 -31.62
CA VAL A 357 25.58 0.18 -33.06
C VAL A 357 26.42 1.23 -33.78
N ARG A 358 26.43 2.48 -33.30
CA ARG A 358 27.25 3.56 -33.89
C ARG A 358 28.75 3.21 -33.85
N LYS A 359 29.29 2.79 -32.72
CA LYS A 359 30.73 2.45 -32.59
C LYS A 359 31.10 1.25 -33.46
N LEU A 360 30.29 0.19 -33.46
CA LEU A 360 30.49 -0.97 -34.33
C LEU A 360 30.40 -0.58 -35.81
N SER A 361 29.42 0.26 -36.19
CA SER A 361 29.26 0.75 -37.56
C SER A 361 30.49 1.51 -38.04
N LEU A 362 31.07 2.37 -37.20
CA LEU A 362 32.33 3.08 -37.51
C LEU A 362 33.47 2.09 -37.67
N ALA A 363 33.59 1.10 -36.79
CA ALA A 363 34.60 0.07 -36.91
C ALA A 363 34.48 -0.74 -38.22
N LEU A 364 33.24 -0.98 -38.68
CA LEU A 364 32.94 -1.71 -39.91
C LEU A 364 33.15 -0.91 -41.20
N GLN A 365 33.37 0.41 -41.14
CA GLN A 365 33.59 1.23 -42.35
C GLN A 365 34.77 0.73 -43.20
N ASP A 366 35.85 0.27 -42.56
CA ASP A 366 37.06 -0.22 -43.24
C ASP A 366 37.17 -1.76 -43.26
N TRP A 367 36.15 -2.47 -42.77
CA TRP A 367 36.16 -3.94 -42.70
C TRP A 367 36.08 -4.59 -44.10
N HIS A 368 36.70 -5.75 -44.28
CA HIS A 368 36.65 -6.53 -45.51
C HIS A 368 36.09 -7.94 -45.23
N PRO A 369 35.25 -8.53 -46.11
CA PRO A 369 34.64 -9.86 -45.90
C PRO A 369 35.59 -11.02 -45.58
N GLN A 370 36.84 -10.93 -46.03
CA GLN A 370 37.90 -11.88 -45.72
C GLN A 370 38.25 -11.93 -44.22
N ASP A 371 38.04 -10.84 -43.47
CA ASP A 371 38.37 -10.79 -42.04
C ASP A 371 37.26 -11.45 -41.20
N PRO A 372 37.52 -12.61 -40.58
CA PRO A 372 36.53 -13.33 -39.77
C PRO A 372 36.23 -12.65 -38.43
N SER A 373 37.04 -11.68 -37.99
CA SER A 373 36.94 -11.07 -36.67
C SER A 373 35.59 -10.38 -36.45
N ALA A 374 35.06 -9.69 -37.47
CA ALA A 374 33.77 -9.02 -37.40
C ALA A 374 32.63 -10.00 -37.15
N LYS A 375 32.66 -11.18 -37.77
CA LYS A 375 31.65 -12.22 -37.56
C LYS A 375 31.64 -12.69 -36.11
N ILE A 376 32.81 -12.91 -35.52
CA ILE A 376 32.96 -13.36 -34.12
C ILE A 376 32.43 -12.29 -33.15
N VAL A 377 32.74 -11.01 -33.40
CA VAL A 377 32.31 -9.92 -32.53
C VAL A 377 30.80 -9.66 -32.63
N LEU A 378 30.23 -9.75 -33.84
CA LEU A 378 28.84 -9.40 -34.10
C LEU A 378 27.85 -10.54 -33.84
N SER A 379 28.22 -11.81 -34.11
CA SER A 379 27.27 -12.94 -34.03
C SER A 379 26.50 -13.04 -32.70
N PRO A 380 27.09 -12.77 -31.52
CA PRO A 380 26.36 -12.88 -30.26
C PRO A 380 25.24 -11.83 -30.15
N TRP A 381 25.32 -10.72 -30.88
CA TRP A 381 24.38 -9.61 -30.79
C TRP A 381 23.10 -9.80 -31.59
N LYS A 382 23.06 -10.78 -32.50
CA LYS A 382 21.87 -11.11 -33.30
C LYS A 382 20.59 -11.29 -32.45
N PRO A 383 20.57 -12.09 -31.37
CA PRO A 383 19.37 -12.26 -30.54
C PRO A 383 18.97 -11.01 -29.74
N VAL A 384 19.88 -10.05 -29.52
CA VAL A 384 19.67 -8.91 -28.61
C VAL A 384 19.22 -7.65 -29.36
N LEU A 385 19.79 -7.38 -30.54
CA LEU A 385 19.64 -6.09 -31.22
C LEU A 385 18.34 -5.93 -32.02
N GLY A 386 17.61 -7.02 -32.29
CA GLY A 386 16.33 -6.96 -32.99
C GLY A 386 16.38 -6.13 -34.29
N SER A 387 15.56 -5.08 -34.40
CA SER A 387 15.53 -4.23 -35.61
C SER A 387 16.83 -3.46 -35.90
N PHE A 388 17.65 -3.18 -34.87
CA PHE A 388 18.96 -2.56 -35.07
C PHE A 388 19.93 -3.48 -35.81
N TRP A 389 19.80 -4.81 -35.59
CA TRP A 389 20.59 -5.82 -36.28
C TRP A 389 20.38 -5.76 -37.79
N THR A 390 19.12 -5.87 -38.23
CA THR A 390 18.76 -5.88 -39.66
C THR A 390 19.23 -4.62 -40.37
N LYS A 391 19.03 -3.44 -39.75
CA LYS A 391 19.49 -2.16 -40.29
C LYS A 391 21.02 -2.09 -40.39
N MET A 392 21.74 -2.60 -39.40
CA MET A 392 23.21 -2.64 -39.42
C MET A 392 23.71 -3.57 -40.52
N MET A 393 23.15 -4.78 -40.65
CA MET A 393 23.53 -5.74 -41.67
C MET A 393 23.34 -5.17 -43.08
N ILE A 394 22.16 -4.59 -43.37
CA ILE A 394 21.85 -4.01 -44.68
C ILE A 394 22.74 -2.80 -45.01
N ARG A 395 23.10 -1.99 -44.01
CA ARG A 395 23.82 -0.74 -44.25
C ARG A 395 25.33 -0.89 -44.33
N TYR A 396 25.92 -1.82 -43.57
CA TYR A 396 27.39 -1.88 -43.40
C TYR A 396 28.02 -3.20 -43.86
N ILE A 397 27.28 -4.31 -43.79
CA ILE A 397 27.80 -5.63 -44.19
C ILE A 397 27.39 -5.95 -45.63
N LEU A 398 26.10 -5.92 -45.93
CA LEU A 398 25.54 -6.33 -47.22
C LEU A 398 26.18 -5.61 -48.42
N PRO A 399 26.42 -4.27 -48.41
CA PRO A 399 27.02 -3.60 -49.56
C PRO A 399 28.42 -4.11 -49.89
N LYS A 400 29.17 -4.54 -48.87
CA LYS A 400 30.52 -5.09 -49.05
C LYS A 400 30.48 -6.52 -49.57
N LEU A 401 29.52 -7.32 -49.12
CA LEU A 401 29.29 -8.64 -49.69
C LEU A 401 28.85 -8.55 -51.16
N VAL A 402 27.96 -7.62 -51.47
CA VAL A 402 27.55 -7.29 -52.84
C VAL A 402 28.75 -6.89 -53.70
N PHE A 403 29.63 -6.02 -53.20
CA PHE A 403 30.85 -5.65 -53.90
C PHE A 403 31.76 -6.86 -54.20
N ILE A 404 31.92 -7.78 -53.25
CA ILE A 404 32.65 -9.03 -53.49
C ILE A 404 31.98 -9.90 -54.57
N LEU A 405 30.65 -9.96 -54.60
CA LEU A 405 29.92 -10.68 -55.65
C LEU A 405 30.09 -10.00 -57.03
N GLN A 406 30.19 -8.68 -57.08
CA GLN A 406 30.45 -7.91 -58.31
C GLN A 406 31.86 -8.10 -58.86
N GLU A 407 32.87 -8.22 -57.99
CA GLU A 407 34.27 -8.42 -58.38
C GLU A 407 34.64 -9.90 -58.54
N LEU A 408 33.70 -10.83 -58.27
CA LEU A 408 33.95 -12.27 -58.36
C LEU A 408 34.43 -12.65 -59.77
N PRO A 409 35.62 -13.26 -59.91
CA PRO A 409 36.13 -13.73 -61.20
C PRO A 409 35.44 -15.04 -61.59
N PHE A 410 35.24 -15.24 -62.90
CA PHE A 410 34.74 -16.49 -63.45
C PHE A 410 35.81 -17.03 -64.41
N ASP A 411 36.57 -18.03 -63.96
CA ASP A 411 37.66 -18.65 -64.72
C ASP A 411 37.47 -20.17 -64.75
N LEU A 412 37.62 -20.77 -65.94
CA LEU A 412 37.43 -22.22 -66.15
C LEU A 412 38.54 -23.08 -65.54
N THR A 413 39.78 -22.59 -65.54
CA THR A 413 40.98 -23.39 -65.24
C THR A 413 41.55 -23.14 -63.85
N ASN A 414 41.30 -21.98 -63.26
CA ASN A 414 41.79 -21.61 -61.94
C ASN A 414 40.76 -20.74 -61.22
N GLN A 415 39.63 -21.36 -60.87
CA GLN A 415 38.52 -20.67 -60.21
C GLN A 415 38.89 -20.32 -58.76
N ASP A 416 38.93 -19.02 -58.45
CA ASP A 416 38.96 -18.57 -57.07
C ASP A 416 37.54 -18.54 -56.50
N ILE A 417 37.27 -19.45 -55.55
CA ILE A 417 35.97 -19.55 -54.88
C ILE A 417 36.00 -18.90 -53.50
N GLU A 418 37.18 -18.51 -53.02
CA GLU A 418 37.37 -17.91 -51.70
C GLU A 418 36.42 -16.71 -51.45
N PRO A 419 36.21 -15.79 -52.42
CA PRO A 419 35.31 -14.66 -52.22
C PRO A 419 33.85 -15.07 -52.01
N LEU A 420 33.39 -16.14 -52.67
CA LEU A 420 32.05 -16.68 -52.42
C LEU A 420 31.97 -17.34 -51.05
N THR A 421 33.01 -18.05 -50.61
CA THR A 421 33.03 -18.64 -49.25
C THR A 421 32.94 -17.58 -48.17
N TRP A 422 33.57 -16.41 -48.37
CA TRP A 422 33.43 -15.27 -47.46
C TRP A 422 31.97 -14.81 -47.38
N VAL A 423 31.28 -14.67 -48.51
CA VAL A 423 29.85 -14.28 -48.54
C VAL A 423 28.97 -15.33 -47.86
N MET A 424 29.18 -16.61 -48.16
CA MET A 424 28.40 -17.71 -47.57
C MET A 424 28.59 -17.83 -46.07
N SER A 425 29.74 -17.42 -45.54
CA SER A 425 29.97 -17.38 -44.09
C SER A 425 28.98 -16.46 -43.35
N TRP A 426 28.32 -15.52 -44.03
CA TRP A 426 27.34 -14.60 -43.46
C TRP A 426 25.88 -15.04 -43.62
N LYS A 427 25.62 -16.19 -44.27
CA LYS A 427 24.27 -16.72 -44.50
C LYS A 427 23.43 -16.77 -43.22
N GLU A 428 23.99 -17.26 -42.13
CA GLU A 428 23.25 -17.39 -40.87
C GLU A 428 22.99 -16.06 -40.16
N LEU A 429 23.67 -14.97 -40.54
CA LEU A 429 23.60 -13.67 -39.87
C LEU A 429 22.72 -12.66 -40.61
N ILE A 430 22.58 -12.82 -41.92
CA ILE A 430 21.75 -12.00 -42.80
C ILE A 430 20.47 -12.77 -43.13
N SER A 431 19.36 -12.07 -43.40
CA SER A 431 18.13 -12.71 -43.87
C SER A 431 18.31 -13.32 -45.25
N ASP A 432 17.85 -14.57 -45.43
CA ASP A 432 17.90 -15.29 -46.71
C ASP A 432 17.34 -14.45 -47.87
N GLU A 433 16.20 -13.75 -47.67
CA GLU A 433 15.61 -12.87 -48.69
C GLU A 433 16.58 -11.82 -49.27
N GLN A 434 17.40 -11.20 -48.41
CA GLN A 434 18.32 -10.15 -48.83
C GLN A 434 19.56 -10.73 -49.52
N LEU A 435 20.02 -11.89 -49.05
CA LEU A 435 21.17 -12.58 -49.64
C LEU A 435 20.81 -13.21 -50.99
N SER A 436 19.64 -13.85 -51.10
CA SER A 436 19.07 -14.34 -52.36
C SER A 436 18.97 -13.23 -53.38
N LYS A 437 18.37 -12.09 -53.02
CA LYS A 437 18.26 -10.94 -53.92
C LYS A 437 19.63 -10.46 -54.40
N ALA A 438 20.63 -10.37 -53.52
CA ALA A 438 21.98 -9.96 -53.90
C ALA A 438 22.64 -10.95 -54.88
N LEU A 439 22.45 -12.26 -54.67
CA LEU A 439 22.95 -13.30 -55.56
C LEU A 439 22.23 -13.28 -56.92
N GLU A 440 20.92 -13.10 -56.94
CA GLU A 440 20.12 -12.99 -58.17
C GLU A 440 20.49 -11.76 -59.01
N THR A 441 20.81 -10.63 -58.38
CA THR A 441 21.12 -9.40 -59.11
C THR A 441 22.56 -9.32 -59.58
N GLU A 442 23.53 -9.68 -58.73
CA GLU A 442 24.95 -9.38 -59.00
C GLU A 442 25.76 -10.60 -59.45
N PHE A 443 25.45 -11.78 -58.90
CA PHE A 443 26.18 -13.01 -59.21
C PHE A 443 25.58 -13.73 -60.42
N TYR A 444 24.29 -14.03 -60.37
CA TYR A 444 23.63 -14.95 -61.29
C TYR A 444 23.73 -14.53 -62.78
N PRO A 445 23.52 -13.27 -63.17
CA PRO A 445 23.59 -12.87 -64.58
C PRO A 445 24.98 -13.03 -65.17
N ARG A 446 26.03 -12.71 -64.38
CA ARG A 446 27.43 -12.81 -64.81
C ARG A 446 27.88 -14.26 -64.90
N TRP A 447 27.51 -15.06 -63.91
CA TRP A 447 27.77 -16.49 -63.90
C TRP A 447 27.08 -17.20 -65.08
N LYS A 448 25.80 -16.89 -65.35
CA LYS A 448 25.04 -17.40 -66.52
C LYS A 448 25.70 -16.98 -67.85
N ALA A 449 26.18 -15.74 -67.95
CA ALA A 449 26.84 -15.25 -69.16
C ALA A 449 28.20 -15.92 -69.41
N ALA A 450 29.00 -16.13 -68.36
CA ALA A 450 30.26 -16.86 -68.45
C ALA A 450 30.02 -18.31 -68.91
N LEU A 451 29.07 -19.01 -68.28
CA LEU A 451 28.72 -20.38 -68.66
C LEU A 451 28.23 -20.46 -70.11
N ARG A 452 27.31 -19.57 -70.54
CA ARG A 452 26.84 -19.53 -71.93
C ARG A 452 27.99 -19.32 -72.91
N LYS A 453 28.87 -18.36 -72.64
CA LYS A 453 30.04 -18.09 -73.49
C LYS A 453 30.94 -19.31 -73.63
N TRP A 454 31.14 -20.07 -72.57
CA TRP A 454 31.99 -21.26 -72.62
C TRP A 454 31.30 -22.41 -73.34
N VAL A 455 30.03 -22.68 -73.05
CA VAL A 455 29.25 -23.72 -73.75
C VAL A 455 29.14 -23.43 -75.26
N GLU A 456 28.99 -22.17 -75.67
CA GLU A 456 28.91 -21.79 -77.08
C GLU A 456 30.24 -21.93 -77.84
N ASN A 457 31.38 -21.88 -77.14
CA ASN A 457 32.72 -21.92 -77.74
C ASN A 457 33.51 -23.21 -77.40
N ALA A 458 32.90 -24.17 -76.71
CA ALA A 458 33.55 -25.37 -76.21
C ALA A 458 33.77 -26.42 -77.32
N GLU A 459 34.96 -27.03 -77.32
CA GLU A 459 35.21 -28.30 -78.01
C GLU A 459 34.86 -29.48 -77.08
N ASP A 460 34.77 -30.72 -77.60
CA ASP A 460 34.30 -31.88 -76.82
C ASP A 460 35.15 -32.13 -75.55
N ASP A 461 36.44 -31.80 -75.57
CA ASP A 461 37.36 -31.94 -74.43
C ASP A 461 37.15 -30.88 -73.32
N ASP A 462 36.49 -29.75 -73.62
CA ASP A 462 36.19 -28.68 -72.66
C ASP A 462 34.89 -28.92 -71.88
N MET A 463 34.01 -29.79 -72.38
CA MET A 463 32.69 -30.04 -71.79
C MET A 463 32.78 -30.72 -70.42
N GLU A 464 33.78 -31.58 -70.21
CA GLU A 464 34.03 -32.21 -68.90
C GLU A 464 34.45 -31.16 -67.86
N ASN A 465 35.35 -30.24 -68.22
CA ASN A 465 35.80 -29.16 -67.34
C ASN A 465 34.66 -28.18 -67.00
N ILE A 466 33.79 -27.87 -67.96
CA ILE A 466 32.60 -27.03 -67.73
C ILE A 466 31.62 -27.70 -66.76
N SER A 467 31.43 -29.02 -66.88
CA SER A 467 30.56 -29.79 -65.98
C SER A 467 31.10 -29.78 -64.55
N ILE A 468 32.40 -30.01 -64.37
CA ILE A 468 33.05 -29.97 -63.04
C ILE A 468 32.92 -28.57 -62.43
N TRP A 469 33.19 -27.52 -63.20
CA TRP A 469 33.04 -26.13 -62.75
C TRP A 469 31.62 -25.82 -62.28
N TYR A 470 30.60 -26.24 -63.04
CA TYR A 470 29.19 -26.05 -62.67
C TYR A 470 28.84 -26.75 -61.35
N GLU A 471 29.28 -28.01 -61.18
CA GLU A 471 29.03 -28.78 -59.96
C GLU A 471 29.68 -28.14 -58.72
N GLU A 472 30.85 -27.53 -58.87
CA GLU A 472 31.53 -26.83 -57.77
C GLU A 472 30.73 -25.63 -57.27
N TRP A 473 30.18 -24.80 -58.16
CA TRP A 473 29.29 -23.69 -57.76
C TRP A 473 28.00 -24.20 -57.11
N GLN A 474 27.44 -25.29 -57.62
CA GLN A 474 26.23 -25.88 -57.09
C GLN A 474 26.41 -26.44 -55.65
N LYS A 475 27.61 -26.92 -55.32
CA LYS A 475 27.92 -27.41 -53.96
C LYS A 475 27.97 -26.28 -52.93
N ILE A 476 28.35 -25.07 -53.35
CA ILE A 476 28.64 -23.95 -52.43
C ILE A 476 27.42 -23.06 -52.24
N ILE A 477 26.61 -22.88 -53.28
CA ILE A 477 25.37 -22.09 -53.23
C ILE A 477 24.21 -23.00 -52.82
N PRO A 478 23.63 -22.83 -51.62
CA PRO A 478 22.49 -23.63 -51.18
C PRO A 478 21.27 -23.36 -52.07
N LYS A 479 20.54 -24.42 -52.47
CA LYS A 479 19.29 -24.31 -53.25
C LYS A 479 18.22 -23.43 -52.59
N THR A 480 18.29 -23.25 -51.27
CA THR A 480 17.38 -22.35 -50.53
C THR A 480 17.61 -20.88 -50.84
N LEU A 481 18.83 -20.50 -51.25
CA LEU A 481 19.19 -19.12 -51.55
C LEU A 481 19.05 -18.80 -53.03
N LEU A 482 19.53 -19.70 -53.89
CA LEU A 482 19.42 -19.55 -55.33
C LEU A 482 19.39 -20.94 -55.95
N ASP A 483 18.29 -21.25 -56.62
CA ASP A 483 18.17 -22.49 -57.37
C ASP A 483 18.76 -22.29 -58.78
N LEU A 484 20.04 -22.64 -58.92
CA LEU A 484 20.75 -22.49 -60.18
C LEU A 484 20.08 -23.29 -61.31
N GLU A 485 19.50 -24.47 -61.03
CA GLU A 485 18.87 -25.32 -62.04
C GLU A 485 17.60 -24.68 -62.60
N ASN A 486 16.71 -24.20 -61.72
CA ASN A 486 15.46 -23.59 -62.12
C ASN A 486 15.64 -22.16 -62.67
N ALA A 487 16.68 -21.46 -62.25
CA ALA A 487 16.98 -20.13 -62.76
C ALA A 487 17.43 -20.14 -64.23
N PHE A 488 17.96 -21.26 -64.78
CA PHE A 488 18.32 -21.34 -66.20
C PHE A 488 17.10 -21.38 -67.13
N ASN A 489 16.02 -21.99 -66.65
CA ASN A 489 14.79 -22.24 -67.41
C ASN A 489 13.88 -21.00 -67.49
N ASN A 490 14.16 -19.97 -66.70
CA ASN A 490 13.60 -18.62 -66.81
C ASN A 490 14.62 -17.67 -67.46
#